data_AF-A0A0C9ZYP5-F1
#
_entry.id   AF-A0A0C9ZYP5-F1
#
_cell.length_a   1.000
_cell.length_b   1.000
_cell.length_c   1.000
_cell.angle_alpha   90.00
_cell.angle_beta   90.00
_cell.angle_gamma   90.00
#
_symmetry.space_group_name_H-M   'P 1'
#
loop_
_entity.id
_entity.type
_entity.pdbx_description
1 polymer ?
#
loop_
_entity_poly.entity_id
_entity_poly.type
_entity_poly.pdbx_seq_one_letter_code
_entity_poly.pdbx_strand_id
1 'polypeptide(L)'
;MMLMGFDSKQALEGFSEGLANELPASWNINVCIIEPGAFQTNGNNGPVLLPQHPAHATESVASSVLRQRLKGAVFEGDAEKFTRTVYEVVQGGKIPWRLPMGLDALEVLNLKIENLKAIVDETKGWSVDLKRADGGVGIPAV
;
A
#
# COMPACT_ATOMS: atom_id res chain seq x y z
N MET A 1 4.19 -0.32 3.85
CA MET A 1 2.83 -0.83 4.10
C MET A 1 2.81 -1.58 5.44
N MET A 2 2.65 -0.90 6.58
CA MET A 2 2.41 -1.53 7.91
C MET A 2 0.95 -1.32 8.36
N LEU A 3 0.12 -0.74 7.50
CA LEU A 3 -1.17 -0.19 7.90
C LEU A 3 -2.18 -0.41 6.77
N MET A 4 -2.73 -1.62 6.70
CA MET A 4 -3.94 -1.92 5.93
C MET A 4 -5.21 -1.28 6.56
N GLY A 5 -5.10 -0.04 7.07
CA GLY A 5 -6.18 0.61 7.83
C GLY A 5 -6.13 2.14 7.86
N PHE A 6 -5.43 2.79 6.93
CA PHE A 6 -5.45 4.25 6.83
C PHE A 6 -5.99 4.68 5.47
N ASP A 7 -7.30 4.78 5.33
CA ASP A 7 -8.06 5.11 4.11
C ASP A 7 -7.39 6.16 3.21
N SER A 8 -6.77 7.19 3.81
CA SER A 8 -6.01 8.21 3.09
C SER A 8 -4.84 7.68 2.23
N LYS A 9 -4.14 6.63 2.67
CA LYS A 9 -3.02 6.01 1.96
C LYS A 9 -3.51 5.14 0.82
N GLN A 10 -4.58 4.38 1.04
CA GLN A 10 -5.22 3.59 -0.03
C GLN A 10 -5.84 4.49 -1.10
N ALA A 11 -6.47 5.59 -0.70
CA ALA A 11 -6.95 6.60 -1.63
C ALA A 11 -5.80 7.23 -2.44
N LEU A 12 -4.66 7.52 -1.79
CA LEU A 12 -3.47 8.02 -2.49
C LEU A 12 -2.94 7.00 -3.50
N GLU A 13 -2.86 5.71 -3.14
CA GLU A 13 -2.43 4.66 -4.05
C GLU A 13 -3.34 4.56 -5.28
N GLY A 14 -4.66 4.51 -5.08
CA GLY A 14 -5.62 4.44 -6.18
C GLY A 14 -5.62 5.69 -7.06
N PHE A 15 -5.48 6.88 -6.46
CA PHE A 15 -5.32 8.13 -7.20
C PHE A 15 -4.06 8.12 -8.06
N SER A 16 -2.92 7.74 -7.48
CA SER A 16 -1.66 7.67 -8.21
C SER A 16 -1.70 6.63 -9.32
N GLU A 17 -2.40 5.51 -9.12
CA GLU A 17 -2.55 4.44 -10.13
C GLU A 17 -3.34 4.90 -11.33
N GLY A 18 -4.48 5.58 -11.08
CA GLY A 18 -5.24 6.23 -12.15
C GLY A 18 -4.39 7.23 -12.93
N LEU A 19 -3.69 8.11 -12.21
CA LEU A 19 -2.79 9.10 -12.83
C LEU A 19 -1.71 8.42 -13.69
N ALA A 20 -1.05 7.38 -13.18
CA ALA A 20 0.01 6.69 -13.91
C ALA A 20 -0.49 6.07 -15.23
N ASN A 21 -1.70 5.53 -15.24
CA ASN A 21 -2.32 4.92 -16.43
C ASN A 21 -2.83 5.96 -17.45
N GLU A 22 -3.13 7.17 -17.00
CA GLU A 22 -3.62 8.26 -17.87
C GLU A 22 -2.49 9.07 -18.53
N LEU A 23 -1.28 9.02 -17.98
CA LEU A 23 -0.15 9.82 -18.48
C LEU A 23 0.39 9.28 -19.81
N PRO A 24 0.46 10.11 -20.87
CA PRO A 24 1.09 9.71 -22.13
C PRO A 24 2.58 9.43 -21.96
N ALA A 25 3.06 8.32 -22.52
CA ALA A 25 4.47 7.96 -22.48
C ALA A 25 5.39 9.05 -23.09
N SER A 26 4.88 9.85 -24.04
CA SER A 26 5.61 10.96 -24.66
C SER A 26 5.94 12.10 -23.70
N TRP A 27 5.27 12.20 -22.56
CA TRP A 27 5.54 13.24 -21.55
C TRP A 27 6.76 12.91 -20.70
N ASN A 28 7.23 11.65 -20.72
CA ASN A 28 8.39 11.21 -19.95
C ASN A 28 8.27 11.52 -18.44
N ILE A 29 7.06 11.33 -17.89
CA ILE A 29 6.76 11.48 -16.47
C ILE A 29 6.61 10.09 -15.87
N ASN A 30 7.32 9.84 -14.77
CA ASN A 30 7.19 8.61 -14.00
C ASN A 30 6.45 8.90 -12.70
N VAL A 31 5.46 8.08 -12.37
CA VAL A 31 4.80 8.09 -11.07
C VAL A 31 5.28 6.85 -10.31
N CYS A 32 5.76 7.04 -9.08
CA CYS A 32 6.25 5.97 -8.21
C CYS A 32 5.64 6.12 -6.83
N ILE A 33 5.00 5.05 -6.36
CA ILE A 33 4.54 4.95 -4.98
C ILE A 33 5.65 4.30 -4.15
N ILE A 34 6.27 5.09 -3.29
CA ILE A 34 7.24 4.58 -2.30
C ILE A 34 6.46 4.12 -1.06
N GLU A 35 6.60 2.85 -0.70
CA GLU A 35 5.84 2.20 0.36
C GLU A 35 6.78 1.81 1.51
N PRO A 36 7.10 2.74 2.42
CA PRO A 36 7.97 2.45 3.54
C PRO A 36 7.34 1.44 4.50
N GLY A 37 8.19 0.57 5.05
CA GLY A 37 7.97 -0.14 6.30
C GLY A 37 8.19 0.75 7.52
N ALA A 38 8.56 0.13 8.62
CA ALA A 38 8.85 0.80 9.89
C ALA A 38 10.26 1.42 9.87
N PHE A 39 10.34 2.71 9.54
CA PHE A 39 11.58 3.50 9.62
C PHE A 39 11.54 4.49 10.79
N GLN A 40 12.66 4.59 11.51
CA GLN A 40 12.83 5.52 12.61
C GLN A 40 12.89 6.95 12.07
N THR A 41 11.82 7.70 12.29
CA THR A 41 11.70 9.11 11.90
C THR A 41 11.02 9.91 13.01
N ASN A 42 11.12 11.24 12.96
CA ASN A 42 10.36 12.10 13.86
C ASN A 42 8.84 12.07 13.57
N GLY A 43 8.39 11.40 12.51
CA GLY A 43 6.98 11.27 12.14
C GLY A 43 6.15 10.51 13.18
N ASN A 44 6.76 9.65 13.99
CA ASN A 44 6.05 8.92 15.05
C ASN A 44 5.76 9.79 16.29
N ASN A 45 6.39 10.96 16.40
CA ASN A 45 6.21 11.90 17.52
C ASN A 45 5.10 12.93 17.28
N GLY A 46 4.56 13.01 16.06
CA GLY A 46 3.57 14.00 15.65
C GLY A 46 2.08 13.63 15.68
N PRO A 47 1.63 12.36 15.67
CA PRO A 47 0.20 12.07 15.56
C PRO A 47 -0.54 12.31 16.88
N VAL A 48 -1.68 12.99 16.79
CA VAL A 48 -2.64 13.10 17.90
C VAL A 48 -3.35 11.76 18.06
N LEU A 49 -2.97 11.00 19.09
CA LEU A 49 -3.67 9.77 19.43
C LEU A 49 -4.96 10.10 20.17
N LEU A 50 -6.10 9.95 19.49
CA LEU A 50 -7.40 10.03 20.15
C LEU A 50 -7.55 8.93 21.20
N PRO A 51 -8.26 9.19 22.32
CA PRO A 51 -8.57 8.18 23.32
C PRO A 51 -9.23 6.96 22.69
N GLN A 52 -8.84 5.78 23.14
CA GLN A 52 -9.44 4.53 22.68
C GLN A 52 -10.83 4.37 23.30
N HIS A 53 -11.84 4.11 22.46
CA HIS A 53 -13.19 3.84 22.94
C HIS A 53 -13.25 2.48 23.65
N PRO A 54 -13.96 2.34 24.79
CA PRO A 54 -13.98 1.09 25.59
C PRO A 54 -14.39 -0.16 24.80
N ALA A 55 -15.32 -0.02 23.84
CA ALA A 55 -15.75 -1.15 22.99
C ALA A 55 -14.61 -1.73 22.10
N HIS A 56 -13.54 -0.95 21.88
CA HIS A 56 -12.37 -1.38 21.12
C HIS A 56 -11.17 -1.67 22.01
N ALA A 57 -11.29 -1.69 23.34
CA ALA A 57 -10.16 -1.79 24.27
C ALA A 57 -9.62 -3.22 24.44
N THR A 58 -10.32 -4.24 23.93
CA THR A 58 -9.87 -5.64 24.02
C THR A 58 -8.58 -5.85 23.23
N GLU A 59 -7.65 -6.63 23.78
CA GLU A 59 -6.33 -6.89 23.19
C GLU A 59 -6.39 -7.64 21.86
N SER A 60 -7.48 -8.37 21.58
CA SER A 60 -7.68 -9.06 20.30
C SER A 60 -8.07 -8.14 19.14
N VAL A 61 -8.47 -6.90 19.42
CA VAL A 61 -8.86 -5.95 18.37
C VAL A 61 -7.60 -5.43 17.68
N ALA A 62 -7.54 -5.51 16.35
CA ALA A 62 -6.36 -5.12 15.57
C ALA A 62 -5.88 -3.69 15.86
N SER A 63 -6.81 -2.75 16.11
CA SER A 63 -6.48 -1.37 16.51
C SER A 63 -5.79 -1.27 17.87
N SER A 64 -6.14 -2.14 18.83
CA SER A 64 -5.48 -2.21 20.14
C SER A 64 -4.05 -2.71 20.00
N VAL A 65 -3.87 -3.81 19.27
CA VAL A 65 -2.56 -4.40 18.99
C VAL A 65 -1.64 -3.37 18.33
N LEU A 66 -2.16 -2.66 17.32
CA LEU A 66 -1.41 -1.63 16.63
C LEU A 66 -1.03 -0.48 17.57
N ARG A 67 -1.97 0.04 18.39
CA ARG A 67 -1.66 1.10 19.36
C ARG A 67 -0.57 0.68 20.35
N GLN A 68 -0.63 -0.56 20.83
CA GLN A 68 0.39 -1.11 21.74
C GLN A 68 1.74 -1.22 21.04
N ARG A 69 1.78 -1.73 19.80
CA ARG A 69 3.01 -1.85 19.01
C ARG A 69 3.66 -0.51 18.70
N LEU A 70 2.87 0.55 18.51
CA LEU A 70 3.38 1.90 18.22
C LEU A 70 3.83 2.67 19.46
N LYS A 71 3.30 2.33 20.64
CA LYS A 71 3.57 3.04 21.90
C LYS A 71 5.04 2.85 22.31
N GLY A 72 5.82 3.92 22.21
CA GLY A 72 7.25 3.89 22.56
C GLY A 72 8.10 3.04 21.60
N ALA A 73 7.58 2.76 20.41
CA ALA A 73 8.28 1.97 19.42
C ALA A 73 9.56 2.67 18.96
N VAL A 74 10.65 1.93 18.94
CA VAL A 74 11.86 2.28 18.21
C VAL A 74 11.89 1.37 17.00
N PHE A 75 11.85 1.96 15.82
CA PHE A 75 11.82 1.20 14.57
C PHE A 75 13.25 0.88 14.11
N GLU A 76 13.43 -0.29 13.52
CA GLU A 76 14.74 -0.76 13.06
C GLU A 76 15.17 -0.10 11.74
N GLY A 77 14.22 0.39 10.94
CA GLY A 77 14.50 1.01 9.66
C GLY A 77 15.27 2.32 9.83
N ASP A 78 16.33 2.48 9.05
CA ASP A 78 17.20 3.66 9.04
C ASP A 78 16.75 4.66 7.94
N ALA A 79 16.36 5.87 8.35
CA ALA A 79 15.84 6.89 7.45
C ALA A 79 16.90 7.45 6.47
N GLU A 80 18.18 7.48 6.85
CA GLU A 80 19.25 7.92 5.96
C GLU A 80 19.48 6.89 4.86
N LYS A 81 19.49 5.60 5.23
CA LYS A 81 19.58 4.51 4.25
C LYS A 81 18.38 4.51 3.31
N PHE A 82 17.17 4.68 3.85
CA PHE A 82 15.95 4.82 3.04
C PHE A 82 16.09 5.92 1.98
N THR A 83 16.47 7.12 2.41
CA THR A 83 16.59 8.29 1.52
C THR A 83 17.65 8.07 0.44
N ARG A 84 18.81 7.51 0.81
CA ARG A 84 19.86 7.16 -0.14
C ARG A 84 19.39 6.16 -1.18
N THR A 85 18.70 5.10 -0.78
CA THR A 85 18.19 4.09 -1.72
C THR A 85 17.12 4.68 -2.65
N VAL A 86 16.22 5.52 -2.15
CA VAL A 86 15.25 6.22 -3.00
C VAL A 86 15.97 7.09 -4.04
N TYR A 87 17.00 7.82 -3.63
CA TYR A 87 17.81 8.63 -4.54
C TYR A 87 18.47 7.78 -5.63
N GLU A 88 19.08 6.64 -5.27
CA GLU A 88 19.70 5.71 -6.22
C GLU A 88 18.69 5.16 -7.24
N VAL A 89 17.48 4.80 -6.82
CA VAL A 89 16.41 4.34 -7.72
C VAL A 89 16.05 5.42 -8.74
N VAL A 90 15.90 6.67 -8.29
CA VAL A 90 15.59 7.80 -9.19
C VAL A 90 16.74 8.06 -10.18
N GLN A 91 17.99 8.04 -9.71
CA GLN A 91 19.17 8.23 -10.57
C GLN A 91 19.35 7.11 -11.59
N GLY A 92 18.95 5.88 -11.26
CA GLY A 92 19.03 4.73 -12.17
C GLY A 92 18.08 4.80 -13.36
N GLY A 93 17.12 5.72 -13.39
CA GLY A 93 16.20 5.98 -14.51
C GLY A 93 15.12 4.90 -14.75
N LYS A 94 15.29 3.70 -14.21
CA LYS A 94 14.29 2.61 -14.24
C LYS A 94 13.41 2.68 -12.99
N ILE A 95 12.55 3.68 -12.95
CA ILE A 95 11.68 3.93 -11.79
C ILE A 95 10.50 2.95 -11.82
N PRO A 96 10.33 2.08 -10.80
CA PRO A 96 9.20 1.17 -10.74
C PRO A 96 7.92 1.91 -10.35
N TRP A 97 6.77 1.36 -10.73
CA TRP A 97 5.46 1.87 -10.34
C TRP A 97 5.27 1.86 -8.81
N ARG A 98 5.66 0.77 -8.14
CA ARG A 98 5.64 0.64 -6.67
C ARG A 98 7.00 0.22 -6.15
N LEU A 99 7.39 0.80 -5.03
CA LEU A 99 8.66 0.54 -4.37
C LEU A 99 8.43 0.24 -2.88
N PRO A 100 8.16 -1.02 -2.51
CA PRO A 100 8.15 -1.46 -1.12
C PRO A 100 9.56 -1.36 -0.54
N MET A 101 9.70 -0.62 0.55
CA MET A 101 10.99 -0.36 1.18
C MET A 101 10.99 -0.95 2.59
N GLY A 102 11.87 -1.93 2.82
CA GLY A 102 11.94 -2.69 4.07
C GLY A 102 11.41 -4.13 3.90
N LEU A 103 12.00 -5.07 4.66
CA LEU A 103 11.59 -6.47 4.62
C LEU A 103 10.18 -6.68 5.17
N ASP A 104 9.80 -5.90 6.18
CA ASP A 104 8.45 -5.85 6.74
C ASP A 104 7.42 -5.36 5.69
N ALA A 105 7.76 -4.34 4.91
CA ALA A 105 6.89 -3.86 3.82
C ALA A 105 6.69 -4.94 2.75
N LEU A 106 7.74 -5.68 2.40
CA LEU A 106 7.67 -6.80 1.46
C LEU A 106 6.83 -7.96 1.99
N GLU A 107 7.01 -8.34 3.26
CA GLU A 107 6.22 -9.38 3.91
C GLU A 107 4.73 -9.04 3.87
N VAL A 108 4.36 -7.82 4.26
CA VAL A 108 2.96 -7.38 4.25
C VAL A 108 2.39 -7.34 2.82
N LEU A 109 3.18 -6.91 1.84
CA LEU A 109 2.74 -6.92 0.44
C LEU A 109 2.53 -8.34 -0.08
N ASN A 110 3.43 -9.27 0.23
CA ASN A 110 3.29 -10.67 -0.17
C ASN A 110 2.02 -11.29 0.41
N LEU A 111 1.76 -11.08 1.71
CA LEU A 111 0.53 -11.54 2.35
C LEU A 111 -0.73 -10.94 1.68
N LYS A 112 -0.69 -9.66 1.29
CA LYS A 112 -1.80 -9.03 0.55
C LYS A 112 -2.02 -9.71 -0.80
N ILE A 113 -0.95 -9.97 -1.53
CA ILE A 113 -1.01 -10.62 -2.85
C ILE A 113 -1.62 -12.03 -2.71
N GLU A 114 -1.16 -12.80 -1.73
CA GLU A 114 -1.68 -14.15 -1.46
C GLU A 114 -3.18 -14.12 -1.14
N ASN A 115 -3.60 -13.22 -0.24
CA ASN A 115 -5.01 -13.08 0.12
C ASN A 115 -5.89 -12.64 -1.05
N LEU A 116 -5.44 -11.65 -1.84
CA LEU A 116 -6.18 -11.19 -3.02
C LEU A 116 -6.30 -12.30 -4.06
N LYS A 117 -5.24 -13.07 -4.28
CA LYS A 117 -5.28 -14.22 -5.18
C LYS A 117 -6.27 -15.29 -4.71
N ALA A 118 -6.29 -15.59 -3.41
CA ALA A 118 -7.25 -16.52 -2.83
C ALA A 118 -8.71 -16.03 -3.04
N ILE A 119 -8.97 -14.73 -2.86
CA ILE A 119 -10.29 -14.14 -3.12
C ILE A 119 -10.68 -14.30 -4.60
N VAL A 120 -9.77 -14.03 -5.53
CA VAL A 120 -10.02 -14.23 -6.96
C VAL A 120 -10.40 -15.68 -7.24
N ASP A 121 -9.67 -16.63 -6.66
CA ASP A 121 -9.93 -18.06 -6.85
C ASP A 121 -11.26 -18.52 -6.25
N GLU A 122 -11.62 -18.01 -5.08
CA GLU A 122 -12.90 -18.28 -4.41
C GLU A 122 -14.09 -17.68 -5.18
N THR A 123 -13.93 -16.45 -5.69
CA THR A 123 -15.05 -15.66 -6.20
C THR A 123 -15.24 -15.71 -7.72
N LYS A 124 -14.27 -16.20 -8.49
CA LYS A 124 -14.32 -16.23 -9.97
C LYS A 124 -15.58 -16.89 -10.55
N GLY A 125 -16.19 -17.84 -9.83
CA GLY A 125 -17.44 -18.48 -10.25
C GLY A 125 -18.60 -17.50 -10.43
N TRP A 126 -18.64 -16.41 -9.66
CA TRP A 126 -19.67 -15.38 -9.77
C TRP A 126 -19.57 -14.54 -11.05
N SER A 127 -18.44 -14.62 -11.78
CA SER A 127 -18.19 -13.81 -12.98
C SER A 127 -18.47 -14.54 -14.30
N VAL A 128 -18.84 -15.82 -14.28
CA VAL A 128 -18.86 -16.70 -15.46
C VAL A 128 -19.91 -16.30 -16.50
N ASP A 129 -21.08 -15.81 -16.08
CA ASP A 129 -22.23 -15.53 -16.95
C ASP A 129 -22.73 -14.08 -16.84
N LEU A 130 -21.81 -13.12 -16.70
CA LEU A 130 -22.14 -11.69 -16.61
C LEU A 130 -22.08 -10.95 -17.95
N LYS A 131 -21.76 -11.66 -19.04
CA LYS A 131 -21.67 -11.05 -20.37
C LYS A 131 -23.05 -10.84 -20.98
N ARG A 132 -23.21 -9.74 -21.71
CA ARG A 132 -24.42 -9.49 -22.50
C ARG A 132 -24.55 -10.53 -23.62
N ALA A 133 -25.78 -10.95 -23.91
CA ALA A 133 -26.08 -11.88 -24.99
C ALA A 133 -25.72 -11.33 -26.39
N ASP A 134 -25.71 -10.00 -26.55
CA ASP A 134 -25.36 -9.31 -27.80
C ASP A 134 -23.85 -9.02 -27.95
N GLY A 135 -23.01 -9.49 -27.01
CA GLY A 135 -21.56 -9.36 -27.06
C GLY A 135 -21.01 -7.97 -26.67
N GLY A 136 -21.78 -6.89 -26.82
CA GLY A 136 -21.41 -5.52 -26.44
C GLY A 136 -20.08 -5.01 -27.04
N VAL A 137 -19.61 -3.86 -26.55
CA VAL A 137 -18.25 -3.37 -26.83
C VAL A 137 -17.35 -3.79 -25.67
N GLY A 138 -16.35 -4.63 -25.95
CA GLY A 138 -15.36 -5.01 -24.95
C GLY A 138 -14.38 -3.87 -24.65
N ILE A 139 -14.12 -3.62 -23.38
CA ILE A 139 -13.01 -2.76 -22.97
C ILE A 139 -11.77 -3.66 -22.88
N PRO A 140 -10.67 -3.36 -23.60
CA PRO A 140 -9.44 -4.10 -23.45
C PRO A 140 -8.93 -4.00 -22.00
N ALA A 141 -8.31 -5.07 -21.50
CA ALA A 141 -7.62 -5.01 -20.23
C ALA A 141 -6.53 -3.93 -20.30
N VAL A 142 -6.55 -3.02 -19.34
CA VAL A 142 -5.59 -1.91 -19.20
C VAL A 142 -4.24 -2.45 -18.76
#